data_AF-A0AAD0PEB0-F1
#
_entry.id   AF-A0AAD0PEB0-F1
#
_cell.length_a   1.000
_cell.length_b   1.000
_cell.length_c   1.000
_cell.angle_alpha   90.00
_cell.angle_beta   90.00
_cell.angle_gamma   90.00
#
_symmetry.space_group_name_H-M   'P 1'
#
loop_
_entity.id
_entity.type
_entity.pdbx_description
1 polymer ?
#
loop_
_entity_poly.entity_id
_entity_poly.type
_entity_poly.pdbx_seq_one_letter_code
_entity_poly.pdbx_strand_id
1 'polypeptide(L)'
;MYEGIDQSKLGSEIESFVDFFDENKDLFSKNVLTQPLVPNEINLLAVEYLKSKYGFKKDDLPNEIMALGTYDRFIKSIPSDKQATIPTQLGLDFEYIDSKDLKGCTPEYALLKFKSSLAGHEHLFSNLIKYAEQINENRKEMGMALYADTGLNFTNIYSKSLEGIVADKASSLSLSIQEAEFPKMKQEHSDIVFEPGEYTEGKYKKNDIHFAGETEKLFIKIGERLIERLETNDRTGIPVWEDPVFQQLGMNPKSGYKYGNENQVLLMDDTESRGFKAPLYMSFNDAINSGFAMPKGTKGTQIVQRFGMKGKAIETTNESGESQPVLDTNGEPQHFWRRAAKTVTVFNIDQLEWKHDDKPDPRIKWLEEFQKPQFKAMNNDDLIKFRDSYLKSIDIPITRGGTTNYYMPKKNAINLAHSENFKSVLQELSTTFHEDAHAQGHSSKLNRQSLNDYHISNAHRGFEELLVNVAAQQLVRHYGLDQNEQQQAYNANEDAYNLGWAVPAFKKDPLLIVEAMRQSQQCFESMKTRIDAQLKADNVFDLIHNPEKPEPVKVEPAPLEPKHAYKNAANDSTKYKSTTNPMRNLI
;
A
#
# COMPACT_ATOMS: atom_id res chain seq x y z
N MET A 1 -19.07 0.49 14.05
CA MET A 1 -19.35 -0.02 15.41
C MET A 1 -19.14 1.03 16.52
N TYR A 2 -18.92 2.32 16.22
CA TYR A 2 -18.77 3.36 17.25
C TYR A 2 -19.52 4.63 16.83
N GLU A 3 -20.81 4.47 16.52
CA GLU A 3 -21.61 5.54 15.94
C GLU A 3 -21.72 6.72 16.93
N GLY A 4 -21.37 7.92 16.47
CA GLY A 4 -21.41 9.13 17.30
C GLY A 4 -20.27 9.30 18.31
N ILE A 5 -19.21 8.48 18.24
CA ILE A 5 -17.95 8.66 18.99
C ILE A 5 -16.92 9.34 18.08
N ASP A 6 -16.44 10.51 18.49
CA ASP A 6 -15.37 11.24 17.83
C ASP A 6 -14.00 10.68 18.25
N GLN A 7 -13.49 9.72 17.49
CA GLN A 7 -12.23 9.04 17.77
C GLN A 7 -11.02 9.99 17.81
N SER A 8 -11.08 11.11 17.06
CA SER A 8 -9.99 12.12 17.05
C SER A 8 -9.89 12.90 18.36
N LYS A 9 -10.94 12.87 19.19
CA LYS A 9 -10.97 13.50 20.52
C LYS A 9 -10.86 12.49 21.65
N LEU A 10 -11.28 11.26 21.41
CA LEU A 10 -11.37 10.22 22.43
C LEU A 10 -10.02 9.93 23.11
N GLY A 11 -8.89 9.98 22.39
CA GLY A 11 -7.57 9.79 22.99
C GLY A 11 -7.21 10.87 24.02
N SER A 12 -7.45 12.14 23.69
CA SER A 12 -7.32 13.26 24.63
C SER A 12 -8.30 13.18 25.82
N GLU A 13 -9.51 12.66 25.60
CA GLU A 13 -10.47 12.41 26.69
C GLU A 13 -10.00 11.28 27.62
N ILE A 14 -9.36 10.23 27.09
CA ILE A 14 -8.79 9.13 27.88
C ILE A 14 -7.69 9.65 28.79
N GLU A 15 -6.74 10.42 28.26
CA GLU A 15 -5.64 11.00 29.04
C GLU A 15 -6.16 11.91 30.14
N SER A 16 -7.04 12.85 29.77
CA SER A 16 -7.69 13.75 30.72
C SER A 16 -8.50 13.00 31.78
N PHE A 17 -9.09 11.85 31.41
CA PHE A 17 -9.86 11.03 32.34
C PHE A 17 -8.96 10.32 33.35
N VAL A 18 -7.79 9.82 32.96
CA VAL A 18 -6.84 9.20 33.91
C VAL A 18 -6.43 10.21 34.97
N ASP A 19 -6.06 11.42 34.56
CA ASP A 19 -5.70 12.51 35.48
C ASP A 19 -6.88 12.87 36.40
N PHE A 20 -8.06 13.07 35.81
CA PHE A 20 -9.28 13.38 36.58
C PHE A 20 -9.63 12.28 37.58
N PHE A 21 -9.53 11.02 37.18
CA PHE A 21 -9.80 9.87 38.05
C PHE A 21 -8.81 9.82 39.21
N ASP A 22 -7.52 10.05 38.95
CA ASP A 22 -6.48 10.01 39.97
C ASP A 22 -6.67 11.11 41.03
N GLU A 23 -7.01 12.32 40.60
CA GLU A 23 -7.30 13.48 41.45
C GLU A 23 -8.62 13.34 42.24
N ASN A 24 -9.59 12.57 41.72
CA ASN A 24 -10.96 12.51 42.24
C ASN A 24 -11.41 11.12 42.70
N LYS A 25 -10.48 10.27 43.16
CA LYS A 25 -10.74 8.88 43.63
C LYS A 25 -11.92 8.75 44.62
N ASP A 26 -12.16 9.75 45.45
CA ASP A 26 -13.27 9.78 46.40
C ASP A 26 -14.65 9.79 45.72
N LEU A 27 -14.77 10.40 44.53
CA LEU A 27 -16.01 10.38 43.75
C LEU A 27 -16.31 8.95 43.29
N PHE A 28 -15.29 8.27 42.76
CA PHE A 28 -15.39 6.91 42.24
C PHE A 28 -15.50 5.84 43.33
N SER A 29 -15.25 6.17 44.60
CA SER A 29 -15.33 5.23 45.73
C SER A 29 -16.74 5.10 46.32
N LYS A 30 -17.72 5.91 45.87
CA LYS A 30 -19.12 5.91 46.35
C LYS A 30 -19.95 4.78 45.74
N ASN A 31 -19.53 3.53 45.97
CA ASN A 31 -20.12 2.32 45.41
C ASN A 31 -20.06 1.14 46.41
N VAL A 32 -20.65 -0.01 46.05
CA VAL A 32 -20.73 -1.21 46.92
C VAL A 32 -19.39 -1.83 47.31
N LEU A 33 -18.31 -1.54 46.57
CA LEU A 33 -16.95 -2.02 46.87
C LEU A 33 -16.16 -1.05 47.76
N THR A 34 -16.64 0.18 47.97
CA THR A 34 -15.93 1.23 48.73
C THR A 34 -14.51 1.51 48.24
N GLN A 35 -14.24 1.27 46.95
CA GLN A 35 -12.95 1.49 46.28
C GLN A 35 -13.18 2.27 44.98
N PRO A 36 -12.18 3.02 44.46
CA PRO A 36 -12.31 3.75 43.19
C PRO A 36 -12.67 2.80 42.05
N LEU A 37 -13.91 2.91 41.54
CA LEU A 37 -14.48 1.98 40.58
C LEU A 37 -14.76 2.68 39.24
N VAL A 38 -14.27 2.07 38.17
CA VAL A 38 -14.67 2.36 36.78
C VAL A 38 -15.18 1.06 36.12
N PRO A 39 -15.96 1.16 35.03
CA PRO A 39 -16.34 0.00 34.24
C PRO A 39 -15.10 -0.67 33.63
N ASN A 40 -15.13 -1.99 33.47
CA ASN A 40 -13.97 -2.73 32.98
C ASN A 40 -13.54 -2.28 31.58
N GLU A 41 -14.50 -1.96 30.72
CA GLU A 41 -14.29 -1.45 29.37
C GLU A 41 -13.51 -0.13 29.34
N ILE A 42 -13.74 0.77 30.29
CA ILE A 42 -12.99 2.03 30.41
C ILE A 42 -11.55 1.74 30.78
N ASN A 43 -11.34 0.86 31.76
CA ASN A 43 -10.01 0.40 32.13
C ASN A 43 -9.28 -0.25 30.95
N LEU A 44 -9.92 -1.18 30.24
CA LEU A 44 -9.34 -1.85 29.08
C LEU A 44 -8.96 -0.86 27.97
N LEU A 45 -9.86 0.05 27.59
CA LEU A 45 -9.59 1.02 26.53
C LEU A 45 -8.46 1.97 26.93
N ALA A 46 -8.47 2.50 28.15
CA ALA A 46 -7.43 3.40 28.63
C ALA A 46 -6.06 2.70 28.68
N VAL A 47 -6.03 1.47 29.18
CA VAL A 47 -4.80 0.67 29.26
C VAL A 47 -4.25 0.35 27.87
N GLU A 48 -5.07 -0.13 26.94
CA GLU A 48 -4.62 -0.47 25.58
C GLU A 48 -4.12 0.78 24.83
N TYR A 49 -4.86 1.89 24.91
CA TYR A 49 -4.48 3.15 24.27
C TYR A 49 -3.17 3.70 24.83
N LEU A 50 -3.04 3.83 26.16
CA LEU A 50 -1.86 4.43 26.80
C LEU A 50 -0.62 3.54 26.69
N LYS A 51 -0.78 2.21 26.76
CA LYS A 51 0.32 1.28 26.48
C LYS A 51 0.87 1.47 25.09
N SER A 52 -0.03 1.50 24.10
CA SER A 52 0.37 1.60 22.71
C SER A 52 0.96 2.98 22.39
N LYS A 53 0.37 4.07 22.90
CA LYS A 53 0.85 5.45 22.69
C LYS A 53 2.20 5.74 23.35
N TYR A 54 2.41 5.27 24.58
CA TYR A 54 3.61 5.59 25.37
C TYR A 54 4.62 4.44 25.49
N GLY A 55 4.34 3.28 24.89
CA GLY A 55 5.25 2.13 24.88
C GLY A 55 5.40 1.42 26.23
N PHE A 56 4.40 1.49 27.12
CA PHE A 56 4.47 0.82 28.42
C PHE A 56 4.45 -0.71 28.30
N LYS A 57 5.26 -1.39 29.12
CA LYS A 57 5.19 -2.85 29.26
C LYS A 57 4.09 -3.26 30.22
N LYS A 58 3.60 -4.50 30.10
CA LYS A 58 2.48 -5.03 30.89
C LYS A 58 2.68 -4.91 32.42
N ASP A 59 3.93 -5.00 32.88
CA ASP A 59 4.30 -4.98 34.30
C ASP A 59 4.85 -3.63 34.78
N ASP A 60 4.81 -2.59 33.94
CA ASP A 60 5.43 -1.28 34.20
C ASP A 60 4.46 -0.13 33.85
N LEU A 61 3.20 -0.27 34.25
CA LEU A 61 2.20 0.78 34.09
C LEU A 61 2.29 1.79 35.24
N PRO A 62 2.16 3.11 34.95
CA PRO A 62 1.96 4.13 35.97
C PRO A 62 0.84 3.77 36.97
N ASN A 63 0.99 4.21 38.23
CA ASN A 63 0.06 3.88 39.32
C ASN A 63 -1.35 4.38 39.05
N GLU A 64 -1.45 5.54 38.40
CA GLU A 64 -2.69 6.23 38.04
C GLU A 64 -3.50 5.37 37.06
N ILE A 65 -2.82 4.73 36.10
CA ILE A 65 -3.43 3.80 35.13
C ILE A 65 -3.80 2.48 35.83
N MET A 66 -2.92 1.93 36.67
CA MET A 66 -3.20 0.70 37.42
C MET A 66 -4.40 0.84 38.35
N ALA A 67 -4.67 2.04 38.86
CA ALA A 67 -5.80 2.32 39.74
C ALA A 67 -7.15 2.05 39.08
N LEU A 68 -7.27 2.19 37.76
CA LEU A 68 -8.50 1.88 36.99
C LEU A 68 -8.90 0.40 37.06
N GLY A 69 -7.96 -0.51 37.28
CA GLY A 69 -8.16 -1.96 37.29
C GLY A 69 -8.96 -2.53 38.48
N THR A 70 -9.67 -1.71 39.25
CA THR A 70 -10.39 -2.16 40.47
C THR A 70 -11.48 -3.18 40.16
N TYR A 71 -12.23 -3.02 39.06
CA TYR A 71 -13.27 -3.98 38.67
C TYR A 71 -12.68 -5.35 38.34
N ASP A 72 -11.63 -5.40 37.51
CA ASP A 72 -10.93 -6.63 37.15
C ASP A 72 -10.32 -7.34 38.38
N ARG A 73 -9.70 -6.58 39.29
CA ARG A 73 -9.21 -7.12 40.57
C ARG A 73 -10.33 -7.70 41.44
N PHE A 74 -11.48 -7.01 41.51
CA PHE A 74 -12.64 -7.50 42.25
C PHE A 74 -13.13 -8.82 41.68
N ILE A 75 -13.33 -8.92 40.37
CA ILE A 75 -13.75 -10.16 39.71
C ILE A 75 -12.77 -11.30 39.99
N LYS A 76 -11.46 -11.06 39.86
CA LYS A 76 -10.41 -12.06 40.14
C LYS A 76 -10.38 -12.51 41.61
N SER A 77 -10.95 -11.73 42.53
CA SER A 77 -11.06 -12.09 43.94
C SER A 77 -12.25 -13.00 44.27
N ILE A 78 -13.20 -13.15 43.34
CA ILE A 78 -14.39 -13.98 43.54
C ILE A 78 -13.99 -15.46 43.47
N PRO A 79 -14.29 -16.28 44.49
CA PRO A 79 -14.00 -17.71 44.47
C PRO A 79 -14.66 -18.45 43.30
N SER A 80 -13.97 -19.45 42.74
CA SER A 80 -14.44 -20.19 41.56
C SER A 80 -15.73 -20.99 41.80
N ASP A 81 -16.04 -21.36 43.04
CA ASP A 81 -17.30 -22.04 43.42
C ASP A 81 -18.54 -21.12 43.34
N LYS A 82 -18.34 -19.82 43.08
CA LYS A 82 -19.41 -18.84 42.81
C LYS A 82 -19.76 -18.71 41.32
N GLN A 83 -19.05 -19.42 40.46
CA GLN A 83 -19.32 -19.46 39.03
C GLN A 83 -20.49 -20.42 38.76
N ALA A 84 -21.49 -19.92 38.05
CA ALA A 84 -22.63 -20.70 37.56
C ALA A 84 -22.41 -21.09 36.10
N THR A 85 -22.98 -22.23 35.70
CA THR A 85 -22.89 -22.75 34.33
C THR A 85 -24.29 -23.08 33.83
N ILE A 86 -24.61 -22.65 32.62
CA ILE A 86 -25.84 -23.04 31.92
C ILE A 86 -25.48 -23.75 30.61
N PRO A 87 -25.99 -24.98 30.37
CA PRO A 87 -25.83 -25.65 29.10
C PRO A 87 -26.54 -24.87 27.99
N THR A 88 -25.87 -24.65 26.87
CA THR A 88 -26.46 -23.97 25.71
C THR A 88 -26.82 -24.98 24.61
N GLN A 89 -27.77 -24.62 23.74
CA GLN A 89 -28.19 -25.50 22.63
C GLN A 89 -27.05 -25.82 21.63
N LEU A 90 -25.98 -25.02 21.63
CA LEU A 90 -24.79 -25.20 20.80
C LEU A 90 -23.74 -26.14 21.42
N GLY A 91 -24.03 -26.76 22.57
CA GLY A 91 -23.11 -27.69 23.24
C GLY A 91 -21.89 -27.02 23.90
N LEU A 92 -21.92 -25.69 24.02
CA LEU A 92 -20.90 -24.92 24.73
C LEU A 92 -21.50 -24.40 26.04
N ASP A 93 -20.96 -24.83 27.16
CA ASP A 93 -21.39 -24.37 28.48
C ASP A 93 -21.12 -22.87 28.65
N PHE A 94 -22.16 -22.11 29.03
CA PHE A 94 -22.01 -20.68 29.31
C PHE A 94 -21.75 -20.47 30.79
N GLU A 95 -20.53 -20.02 31.10
CA GLU A 95 -20.11 -19.72 32.46
C GLU A 95 -20.29 -18.24 32.80
N TYR A 96 -20.85 -17.96 33.98
CA TYR A 96 -21.09 -16.60 34.45
C TYR A 96 -21.08 -16.50 35.98
N ILE A 97 -20.97 -15.26 36.48
CA ILE A 97 -21.15 -14.91 37.89
C ILE A 97 -22.40 -14.05 37.98
N ASP A 98 -23.35 -14.48 38.81
CA ASP A 98 -24.63 -13.81 39.01
C ASP A 98 -24.47 -12.52 39.85
N SER A 99 -25.38 -11.57 39.68
CA SER A 99 -25.43 -10.29 40.41
C SER A 99 -25.28 -10.45 41.92
N LYS A 100 -25.87 -11.50 42.52
CA LYS A 100 -25.77 -11.77 43.96
C LYS A 100 -24.31 -12.02 44.41
N ASP A 101 -23.54 -12.72 43.59
CA ASP A 101 -22.15 -13.10 43.88
C ASP A 101 -21.18 -11.98 43.45
N LEU A 102 -21.63 -11.08 42.57
CA LEU A 102 -20.98 -9.79 42.28
C LEU A 102 -21.18 -8.73 43.37
N LYS A 103 -21.82 -9.05 44.51
CA LYS A 103 -22.20 -8.08 45.56
C LYS A 103 -23.01 -6.90 45.00
N GLY A 104 -23.76 -7.13 43.91
CA GLY A 104 -24.47 -6.08 43.16
C GLY A 104 -23.60 -5.19 42.28
N CYS A 105 -22.29 -5.41 42.20
CA CYS A 105 -21.37 -4.68 41.33
C CYS A 105 -21.37 -5.25 39.90
N THR A 106 -22.54 -5.23 39.25
CA THR A 106 -22.71 -5.68 37.87
C THR A 106 -22.08 -4.71 36.86
N PRO A 107 -21.87 -5.11 35.58
CA PRO A 107 -21.46 -4.17 34.53
C PRO A 107 -22.39 -2.96 34.39
N GLU A 108 -23.71 -3.17 34.41
CA GLU A 108 -24.73 -2.11 34.45
C GLU A 108 -24.52 -1.17 35.63
N TYR A 109 -24.31 -1.73 36.83
CA TYR A 109 -24.07 -0.93 38.03
C TYR A 109 -22.78 -0.10 37.95
N ALA A 110 -21.69 -0.69 37.44
CA ALA A 110 -20.43 0.00 37.25
C ALA A 110 -20.59 1.18 36.27
N LEU A 111 -21.31 1.01 35.16
CA LEU A 111 -21.64 2.08 34.22
C LEU A 111 -22.46 3.20 34.89
N LEU A 112 -23.48 2.85 35.67
CA LEU A 112 -24.30 3.83 36.38
C LEU A 112 -23.47 4.66 37.37
N LYS A 113 -22.57 4.00 38.12
CA LYS A 113 -21.69 4.67 39.08
C LYS A 113 -20.62 5.51 38.43
N PHE A 114 -20.08 5.05 37.31
CA PHE A 114 -19.17 5.83 36.48
C PHE A 114 -19.80 7.15 36.04
N LYS A 115 -20.98 7.10 35.42
CA LYS A 115 -21.72 8.29 34.99
C LYS A 115 -22.05 9.21 36.17
N SER A 116 -22.46 8.65 37.31
CA SER A 116 -22.75 9.43 38.52
C SER A 116 -21.50 10.12 39.09
N SER A 117 -20.32 9.49 38.96
CA SER A 117 -19.04 10.06 39.42
C SER A 117 -18.55 11.21 38.53
N LEU A 118 -18.99 11.22 37.27
CA LEU A 118 -18.71 12.28 36.29
C LEU A 118 -19.74 13.40 36.28
N ALA A 119 -20.72 13.40 37.20
CA ALA A 119 -21.77 14.40 37.24
C ALA A 119 -21.19 15.83 37.33
N GLY A 120 -21.60 16.71 36.41
CA GLY A 120 -21.08 18.07 36.25
C GLY A 120 -19.83 18.20 35.35
N HIS A 121 -19.23 17.08 34.95
CA HIS A 121 -18.03 17.00 34.10
C HIS A 121 -18.27 16.17 32.83
N GLU A 122 -19.52 15.83 32.50
CA GLU A 122 -19.87 14.92 31.41
C GLU A 122 -19.39 15.43 30.05
N HIS A 123 -19.34 16.76 29.88
CA HIS A 123 -18.88 17.41 28.66
C HIS A 123 -17.39 17.18 28.36
N LEU A 124 -16.58 16.85 29.38
CA LEU A 124 -15.14 16.56 29.22
C LEU A 124 -14.88 15.13 28.74
N PHE A 125 -15.83 14.22 28.97
CA PHE A 125 -15.66 12.77 28.75
C PHE A 125 -16.80 12.20 27.91
N SER A 126 -17.35 13.01 27.01
CA SER A 126 -18.58 12.69 26.29
C SER A 126 -18.44 11.47 25.37
N ASN A 127 -17.28 11.29 24.75
CA ASN A 127 -16.98 10.14 23.89
C ASN A 127 -16.69 8.90 24.73
N LEU A 128 -15.99 9.07 25.86
CA LEU A 128 -15.70 7.99 26.79
C LEU A 128 -16.97 7.44 27.47
N ILE A 129 -17.92 8.30 27.83
CA ILE A 129 -19.24 7.91 28.36
C ILE A 129 -20.03 7.14 27.30
N LYS A 130 -20.10 7.65 26.06
CA LYS A 130 -20.78 6.95 24.96
C LYS A 130 -20.17 5.58 24.68
N TYR A 131 -18.84 5.46 24.73
CA TYR A 131 -18.17 4.18 24.58
C TYR A 131 -18.63 3.18 25.64
N ALA A 132 -18.66 3.58 26.91
CA ALA A 132 -19.13 2.71 28.00
C ALA A 132 -20.60 2.29 27.83
N GLU A 133 -21.47 3.22 27.41
CA GLU A 133 -22.89 2.93 27.12
C GLU A 133 -23.04 1.93 25.97
N GLN A 134 -22.31 2.13 24.87
CA GLN A 134 -22.35 1.25 23.70
C GLN A 134 -21.82 -0.14 24.02
N ILE A 135 -20.77 -0.26 24.84
CA ILE A 135 -20.26 -1.57 25.25
C ILE A 135 -21.28 -2.29 26.14
N ASN A 136 -22.01 -1.58 26.98
CA ASN A 136 -23.04 -2.17 27.81
C ASN A 136 -24.24 -2.68 26.98
N GLU A 137 -24.73 -1.89 26.02
CA GLU A 137 -25.75 -2.37 25.07
C GLU A 137 -25.22 -3.54 24.22
N ASN A 138 -23.95 -3.51 23.81
CA ASN A 138 -23.33 -4.63 23.11
C ASN A 138 -23.33 -5.91 23.95
N ARG A 139 -23.09 -5.85 25.26
CA ARG A 139 -23.18 -7.04 26.13
C ARG A 139 -24.57 -7.67 26.07
N LYS A 140 -25.62 -6.84 26.05
CA LYS A 140 -27.01 -7.27 25.91
C LYS A 140 -27.28 -7.89 24.54
N GLU A 141 -26.91 -7.22 23.46
CA GLU A 141 -27.14 -7.72 22.10
C GLU A 141 -26.39 -9.02 21.82
N MET A 142 -25.11 -9.09 22.21
CA MET A 142 -24.27 -10.27 22.01
C MET A 142 -24.69 -11.44 22.87
N GLY A 143 -25.01 -11.17 24.14
CA GLY A 143 -25.55 -12.19 25.02
C GLY A 143 -26.85 -12.76 24.48
N MET A 144 -27.75 -11.92 23.96
CA MET A 144 -28.97 -12.40 23.29
C MET A 144 -28.66 -13.18 22.02
N ALA A 145 -27.74 -12.72 21.17
CA ALA A 145 -27.40 -13.39 19.92
C ALA A 145 -26.79 -14.79 20.14
N LEU A 146 -25.98 -14.95 21.18
CA LEU A 146 -25.24 -16.19 21.46
C LEU A 146 -25.96 -17.10 22.46
N TYR A 147 -26.77 -16.54 23.36
CA TYR A 147 -27.29 -17.21 24.55
C TYR A 147 -28.75 -16.83 24.89
N ALA A 148 -29.57 -16.43 23.92
CA ALA A 148 -30.99 -16.03 24.11
C ALA A 148 -31.79 -16.97 25.02
N ASP A 149 -31.59 -18.28 24.88
CA ASP A 149 -32.38 -19.30 25.58
C ASP A 149 -32.09 -19.41 27.09
N THR A 150 -31.07 -18.68 27.58
CA THR A 150 -30.67 -18.72 28.99
C THR A 150 -31.56 -17.86 29.89
N GLY A 151 -32.31 -16.91 29.33
CA GLY A 151 -33.14 -15.96 30.08
C GLY A 151 -32.34 -14.99 30.97
N LEU A 152 -31.01 -14.92 30.81
CA LEU A 152 -30.13 -14.07 31.59
C LEU A 152 -30.23 -12.60 31.15
N ASN A 153 -30.03 -11.70 32.11
CA ASN A 153 -29.76 -10.30 31.81
C ASN A 153 -28.23 -10.11 31.77
N PHE A 154 -27.69 -10.00 30.55
CA PHE A 154 -26.25 -9.97 30.29
C PHE A 154 -25.52 -8.71 30.79
N THR A 155 -26.24 -7.65 31.15
CA THR A 155 -25.66 -6.46 31.79
C THR A 155 -25.60 -6.59 33.31
N ASN A 156 -26.28 -7.60 33.87
CA ASN A 156 -26.37 -7.89 35.30
C ASN A 156 -25.53 -9.08 35.76
N ILE A 157 -24.73 -9.67 34.86
CA ILE A 157 -23.84 -10.78 35.16
C ILE A 157 -22.43 -10.45 34.66
N TYR A 158 -21.45 -11.20 35.16
CA TYR A 158 -20.11 -11.20 34.59
C TYR A 158 -19.90 -12.52 33.85
N SER A 159 -19.38 -12.48 32.63
CA SER A 159 -18.95 -13.69 31.91
C SER A 159 -17.62 -13.46 31.23
N LYS A 160 -16.68 -14.39 31.45
CA LYS A 160 -15.34 -14.31 30.86
C LYS A 160 -15.38 -14.31 29.33
N SER A 161 -16.32 -15.02 28.71
CA SER A 161 -16.44 -15.07 27.24
C SER A 161 -16.90 -13.73 26.68
N LEU A 162 -17.88 -13.07 27.33
CA LEU A 162 -18.33 -11.74 26.93
C LEU A 162 -17.24 -10.69 27.14
N GLU A 163 -16.53 -10.73 28.27
CA GLU A 163 -15.46 -9.78 28.56
C GLU A 163 -14.23 -9.95 27.67
N GLY A 164 -13.97 -11.15 27.15
CA GLY A 164 -12.96 -11.36 26.11
C GLY A 164 -13.23 -10.50 24.87
N ILE A 165 -14.49 -10.43 24.44
CA ILE A 165 -14.88 -9.64 23.27
C ILE A 165 -14.86 -8.14 23.58
N VAL A 166 -15.17 -7.75 24.82
CA VAL A 166 -14.99 -6.36 25.28
C VAL A 166 -13.51 -5.94 25.20
N ALA A 167 -12.59 -6.82 25.59
CA ALA A 167 -11.15 -6.57 25.47
C ALA A 167 -10.70 -6.45 24.01
N ASP A 168 -11.16 -7.32 23.12
CA ASP A 168 -10.86 -7.24 21.68
C ASP A 168 -11.36 -5.91 21.08
N LYS A 169 -12.56 -5.47 21.47
CA LYS A 169 -13.13 -4.18 21.05
C LYS A 169 -12.33 -2.99 21.56
N ALA A 170 -11.89 -3.04 22.83
CA ALA A 170 -11.04 -2.00 23.40
C ALA A 170 -9.70 -1.90 22.67
N SER A 171 -9.06 -3.04 22.39
CA SER A 171 -7.82 -3.11 21.62
C SER A 171 -8.00 -2.55 20.20
N SER A 172 -9.03 -3.00 19.49
CA SER A 172 -9.36 -2.49 18.14
C SER A 172 -9.65 -0.98 18.13
N LEU A 173 -10.45 -0.47 19.07
CA LEU A 173 -10.74 0.96 19.15
C LEU A 173 -9.50 1.79 19.51
N SER A 174 -8.61 1.26 20.36
CA SER A 174 -7.37 1.95 20.73
C SER A 174 -6.50 2.23 19.49
N LEU A 175 -6.44 1.28 18.55
CA LEU A 175 -5.76 1.46 17.27
C LEU A 175 -6.43 2.54 16.42
N SER A 176 -7.76 2.51 16.31
CA SER A 176 -8.53 3.50 15.54
C SER A 176 -8.40 4.92 16.10
N ILE A 177 -8.32 5.08 17.43
CA ILE A 177 -8.07 6.38 18.07
C ILE A 177 -6.71 6.92 17.63
N GLN A 178 -5.67 6.11 17.68
CA GLN A 178 -4.34 6.53 17.24
C GLN A 178 -4.33 6.93 15.77
N GLU A 179 -4.95 6.13 14.90
CA GLU A 179 -5.11 6.46 13.48
C GLU A 179 -5.85 7.79 13.25
N ALA A 180 -6.85 8.10 14.09
CA ALA A 180 -7.62 9.33 14.02
C ALA A 180 -6.88 10.57 14.55
N GLU A 181 -5.93 10.40 15.48
CA GLU A 181 -5.10 11.48 16.03
C GLU A 181 -3.97 11.90 15.09
N PHE A 182 -3.54 11.04 14.15
CA PHE A 182 -2.55 11.43 13.16
C PHE A 182 -3.12 12.47 12.18
N PRO A 183 -2.46 13.63 12.00
CA PRO A 183 -2.91 14.62 11.03
C PRO A 183 -2.93 13.97 9.65
N LYS A 184 -4.11 13.92 9.02
CA LYS A 184 -4.25 13.41 7.64
C LYS A 184 -3.37 14.25 6.73
N MET A 185 -2.26 13.68 6.28
CA MET A 185 -1.54 14.22 5.12
C MET A 185 -2.55 14.36 3.99
N LYS A 186 -2.53 15.49 3.30
CA LYS A 186 -3.36 15.62 2.10
C LYS A 186 -2.91 14.54 1.14
N GLN A 187 -3.87 13.76 0.66
CA GLN A 187 -3.61 12.77 -0.38
C GLN A 187 -2.96 13.49 -1.56
N GLU A 188 -1.77 13.04 -1.96
CA GLU A 188 -1.02 13.63 -3.06
C GLU A 188 -1.91 13.66 -4.30
N HIS A 189 -1.93 14.82 -4.95
CA HIS A 189 -2.68 15.05 -6.18
C HIS A 189 -4.20 14.80 -6.12
N SER A 190 -4.83 14.86 -4.94
CA SER A 190 -6.29 14.80 -4.79
C SER A 190 -7.04 15.94 -5.51
N ASP A 191 -6.32 16.97 -5.97
CA ASP A 191 -6.83 18.05 -6.81
C ASP A 191 -7.00 17.62 -8.28
N ILE A 192 -6.48 16.46 -8.68
CA ILE A 192 -6.65 15.90 -10.01
C ILE A 192 -8.00 15.21 -10.10
N VAL A 193 -8.94 15.87 -10.79
CA VAL A 193 -10.17 15.25 -11.27
C VAL A 193 -10.28 15.51 -12.77
N PHE A 194 -10.37 14.45 -13.57
CA PHE A 194 -10.63 14.57 -15.00
C PHE A 194 -12.09 14.22 -15.26
N GLU A 195 -12.88 15.22 -15.65
CA GLU A 195 -14.25 14.96 -16.09
C GLU A 195 -14.25 14.33 -17.50
N PRO A 196 -15.13 13.36 -17.78
CA PRO A 196 -15.28 12.78 -19.12
C PRO A 196 -15.52 13.88 -20.18
N GLY A 197 -14.54 14.09 -21.06
CA GLY A 197 -14.57 15.09 -22.11
C GLY A 197 -13.66 16.31 -21.89
N GLU A 198 -13.10 16.51 -20.68
CA GLU A 198 -12.20 17.63 -20.36
C GLU A 198 -10.71 17.34 -20.66
N TYR A 199 -10.44 16.48 -21.63
CA TYR A 199 -9.09 16.17 -22.07
C TYR A 199 -8.82 16.76 -23.45
N THR A 200 -8.02 17.83 -23.46
CA THR A 200 -7.34 18.27 -24.68
C THR A 200 -6.24 17.27 -25.00
N GLU A 201 -6.20 16.74 -26.23
CA GLU A 201 -5.09 15.89 -26.68
C GLU A 201 -3.77 16.65 -26.57
N GLY A 202 -2.91 16.20 -25.64
CA GLY A 202 -1.54 16.67 -25.55
C GLY A 202 -0.74 16.15 -26.75
N LYS A 203 -0.14 17.05 -27.52
CA LYS A 203 0.88 16.65 -28.50
C LYS A 203 2.20 16.46 -27.76
N TYR A 204 2.43 15.24 -27.27
CA TYR A 204 3.76 14.84 -26.84
C TYR A 204 4.67 14.83 -28.06
N LYS A 205 5.90 15.33 -27.91
CA LYS A 205 6.95 15.10 -28.88
C LYS A 205 7.14 13.59 -28.93
N LYS A 206 6.60 12.94 -29.97
CA LYS A 206 6.87 11.53 -30.22
C LYS A 206 8.38 11.40 -30.22
N ASN A 207 8.92 10.61 -29.29
CA ASN A 207 10.31 10.21 -29.40
C ASN A 207 10.43 9.53 -30.77
N ASP A 208 11.30 10.03 -31.64
CA ASP A 208 11.54 9.46 -32.98
C ASP A 208 12.18 8.08 -32.83
N ILE A 209 11.38 7.09 -32.46
CA ILE A 209 11.78 5.69 -32.39
C ILE A 209 11.52 5.11 -33.76
N HIS A 210 12.58 4.67 -34.42
CA HIS A 210 12.45 4.05 -35.73
C HIS A 210 11.95 2.61 -35.57
N PHE A 211 10.71 2.37 -35.97
CA PHE A 211 10.08 1.06 -36.08
C PHE A 211 9.08 1.10 -37.24
N ALA A 212 8.77 -0.05 -37.85
CA ALA A 212 7.81 -0.15 -38.95
C ALA A 212 7.20 -1.56 -39.01
N GLY A 213 6.04 -1.68 -39.66
CA GLY A 213 5.41 -2.97 -39.94
C GLY A 213 4.97 -3.70 -38.67
N GLU A 214 5.43 -4.93 -38.49
CA GLU A 214 4.98 -5.81 -37.39
C GLU A 214 5.33 -5.29 -35.99
N THR A 215 6.40 -4.48 -35.85
CA THR A 215 6.75 -3.88 -34.55
C THR A 215 5.77 -2.78 -34.14
N GLU A 216 5.26 -2.00 -35.09
CA GLU A 216 4.23 -0.98 -34.81
C GLU A 216 2.92 -1.63 -34.35
N LYS A 217 2.48 -2.69 -35.05
CA LYS A 217 1.29 -3.46 -34.66
C LYS A 217 1.43 -4.04 -33.26
N LEU A 218 2.63 -4.53 -32.91
CA LEU A 218 2.89 -5.07 -31.58
C LEU A 218 2.82 -3.98 -30.50
N PHE A 219 3.34 -2.78 -30.75
CA PHE A 219 3.19 -1.65 -29.82
C PHE A 219 1.73 -1.25 -29.60
N ILE A 220 0.93 -1.17 -30.67
CA ILE A 220 -0.50 -0.86 -30.55
C ILE A 220 -1.18 -1.94 -29.70
N LYS A 221 -0.91 -3.22 -29.97
CA LYS A 221 -1.44 -4.34 -29.18
C LYS A 221 -1.05 -4.25 -27.70
N ILE A 222 0.22 -3.93 -27.39
CA ILE A 222 0.68 -3.71 -26.01
C ILE A 222 -0.16 -2.62 -25.34
N GLY A 223 -0.32 -1.47 -26.01
CA GLY A 223 -1.06 -0.34 -25.48
C GLY A 223 -2.52 -0.68 -25.21
N GLU A 224 -3.21 -1.31 -26.17
CA GLU A 224 -4.59 -1.76 -26.02
C GLU A 224 -4.78 -2.73 -24.84
N ARG A 225 -3.86 -3.69 -24.69
CA ARG A 225 -3.91 -4.67 -23.59
C ARG A 225 -3.63 -4.06 -22.22
N LEU A 226 -2.69 -3.11 -22.14
CA LEU A 226 -2.45 -2.36 -20.90
C LEU A 226 -3.70 -1.57 -20.52
N ILE A 227 -4.32 -0.87 -21.47
CA ILE A 227 -5.57 -0.13 -21.23
C ILE A 227 -6.68 -1.07 -20.72
N GLU A 228 -6.87 -2.22 -21.37
CA GLU A 228 -7.90 -3.19 -20.97
C GLU A 228 -7.68 -3.73 -19.55
N ARG A 229 -6.42 -3.97 -19.15
CA ARG A 229 -6.08 -4.36 -17.77
C ARG A 229 -6.38 -3.24 -16.78
N LEU A 230 -6.03 -1.99 -17.09
CA LEU A 230 -6.38 -0.83 -16.25
C LEU A 230 -7.90 -0.75 -16.02
N GLU A 231 -8.69 -0.87 -17.08
CA GLU A 231 -10.16 -0.82 -17.00
C GLU A 231 -10.75 -1.99 -16.24
N THR A 232 -10.19 -3.19 -16.42
CA THR A 232 -10.64 -4.38 -15.71
C THR A 232 -10.41 -4.23 -14.21
N ASN A 233 -9.23 -3.77 -13.82
CA ASN A 233 -8.84 -3.56 -12.42
C ASN A 233 -9.71 -2.51 -11.74
N ASP A 234 -9.97 -1.38 -12.43
CA ASP A 234 -10.88 -0.34 -11.94
C ASP A 234 -12.31 -0.89 -11.74
N ARG A 235 -12.82 -1.67 -12.70
CA ARG A 235 -14.16 -2.28 -12.61
C ARG A 235 -14.28 -3.34 -11.52
N THR A 236 -13.22 -4.12 -11.27
CA THR A 236 -13.21 -5.21 -10.28
C THR A 236 -12.78 -4.75 -8.90
N GLY A 237 -12.31 -3.50 -8.75
CA GLY A 237 -11.78 -2.97 -7.50
C GLY A 237 -10.45 -3.60 -7.09
N ILE A 238 -9.76 -4.25 -8.03
CA ILE A 238 -8.41 -4.78 -7.84
C ILE A 238 -7.46 -3.59 -7.96
N PRO A 239 -6.61 -3.30 -6.96
CA PRO A 239 -5.57 -2.29 -7.11
C PRO A 239 -4.71 -2.61 -8.33
N VAL A 240 -4.54 -1.64 -9.23
CA VAL A 240 -3.82 -1.87 -10.49
C VAL A 240 -2.42 -2.45 -10.28
N TRP A 241 -1.76 -2.09 -9.19
CA TRP A 241 -0.42 -2.56 -8.81
C TRP A 241 -0.37 -4.03 -8.40
N GLU A 242 -1.51 -4.63 -8.07
CA GLU A 242 -1.62 -6.06 -7.79
C GLU A 242 -1.77 -6.89 -9.07
N ASP A 243 -2.01 -6.27 -10.23
CA ASP A 243 -2.03 -7.00 -11.50
C ASP A 243 -0.63 -7.56 -11.84
N PRO A 244 -0.52 -8.86 -12.18
CA PRO A 244 0.75 -9.53 -12.50
C PRO A 244 1.64 -8.81 -13.52
N VAL A 245 1.05 -8.01 -14.43
CA VAL A 245 1.81 -7.24 -15.43
C VAL A 245 2.71 -6.19 -14.78
N PHE A 246 2.27 -5.56 -13.69
CA PHE A 246 3.04 -4.55 -12.97
C PHE A 246 3.99 -5.14 -11.92
N GLN A 247 3.85 -6.43 -11.62
CA GLN A 247 4.75 -7.17 -10.71
C GLN A 247 6.06 -7.64 -11.39
N GLN A 248 6.19 -7.47 -12.71
CA GLN A 248 7.38 -7.85 -13.50
C GLN A 248 7.81 -9.32 -13.36
N LEU A 249 6.85 -10.25 -13.29
CA LEU A 249 7.12 -11.67 -13.06
C LEU A 249 7.84 -12.34 -14.23
N GLY A 250 7.68 -11.82 -15.46
CA GLY A 250 8.28 -12.39 -16.65
C GLY A 250 9.79 -12.19 -16.67
N MET A 251 10.54 -13.29 -16.82
CA MET A 251 12.00 -13.23 -16.84
C MET A 251 12.64 -14.31 -17.72
N ASN A 252 13.89 -14.07 -18.10
CA ASN A 252 14.76 -15.09 -18.67
C ASN A 252 15.44 -15.84 -17.52
N PRO A 253 15.12 -17.13 -17.29
CA PRO A 253 15.63 -17.87 -16.13
C PRO A 253 17.12 -18.19 -16.23
N LYS A 254 17.73 -18.06 -17.41
CA LYS A 254 19.17 -18.27 -17.60
C LYS A 254 20.00 -17.04 -17.27
N SER A 255 19.57 -15.88 -17.75
CA SER A 255 20.31 -14.62 -17.53
C SER A 255 19.86 -13.85 -16.29
N GLY A 256 18.71 -14.20 -15.71
CA GLY A 256 18.05 -13.43 -14.65
C GLY A 256 17.42 -12.12 -15.15
N TYR A 257 17.41 -11.88 -16.47
CA TYR A 257 16.85 -10.66 -17.04
C TYR A 257 15.34 -10.60 -16.84
N LYS A 258 14.86 -9.62 -16.07
CA LYS A 258 13.43 -9.32 -15.91
C LYS A 258 12.96 -8.44 -17.07
N TYR A 259 11.87 -8.84 -17.74
CA TYR A 259 11.34 -8.06 -18.86
C TYR A 259 10.65 -6.77 -18.35
N GLY A 260 10.77 -5.67 -19.08
CA GLY A 260 10.05 -4.43 -18.74
C GLY A 260 8.54 -4.51 -19.04
N ASN A 261 7.77 -3.56 -18.52
CA ASN A 261 6.30 -3.59 -18.52
C ASN A 261 5.67 -3.80 -19.92
N GLU A 262 6.27 -3.25 -20.97
CA GLU A 262 5.84 -3.43 -22.36
C GLU A 262 5.79 -4.90 -22.78
N ASN A 263 6.77 -5.68 -22.33
CA ASN A 263 6.85 -7.10 -22.65
C ASN A 263 6.13 -7.95 -21.60
N GLN A 264 6.02 -7.49 -20.34
CA GLN A 264 5.29 -8.21 -19.30
C GLN A 264 3.86 -8.50 -19.72
N VAL A 265 3.12 -7.53 -20.26
CA VAL A 265 1.74 -7.76 -20.72
C VAL A 265 1.64 -8.88 -21.76
N LEU A 266 2.58 -8.92 -22.70
CA LEU A 266 2.61 -9.96 -23.74
C LEU A 266 2.95 -11.34 -23.17
N LEU A 267 3.91 -11.41 -22.26
CA LEU A 267 4.36 -12.66 -21.66
C LEU A 267 3.32 -13.23 -20.66
N MET A 268 2.65 -12.36 -19.89
CA MET A 268 1.59 -12.79 -18.98
C MET A 268 0.38 -13.31 -19.75
N ASP A 269 -0.11 -12.55 -20.75
CA ASP A 269 -1.23 -12.98 -21.59
C ASP A 269 -0.92 -14.32 -22.29
N ASP A 270 0.31 -14.49 -22.75
CA ASP A 270 0.77 -15.72 -23.40
C ASP A 270 0.88 -16.91 -22.42
N THR A 271 1.40 -16.67 -21.21
CA THR A 271 1.49 -17.68 -20.13
C THR A 271 0.10 -18.16 -19.74
N GLU A 272 -0.83 -17.24 -19.53
CA GLU A 272 -2.21 -17.54 -19.14
C GLU A 272 -2.96 -18.26 -20.26
N SER A 273 -2.97 -17.70 -21.48
CA SER A 273 -3.75 -18.24 -22.60
C SER A 273 -3.26 -19.62 -23.08
N ARG A 274 -1.99 -19.95 -22.86
CA ARG A 274 -1.41 -21.26 -23.22
C ARG A 274 -1.24 -22.20 -22.03
N GLY A 275 -1.63 -21.78 -20.82
CA GLY A 275 -1.57 -22.60 -19.62
C GLY A 275 -0.15 -22.99 -19.20
N PHE A 276 0.83 -22.12 -19.40
CA PHE A 276 2.20 -22.37 -18.96
C PHE A 276 2.34 -22.19 -17.44
N LYS A 277 3.27 -22.94 -16.84
CA LYS A 277 3.48 -23.00 -15.39
C LYS A 277 4.02 -21.71 -14.80
N ALA A 278 4.84 -21.00 -15.56
CA ALA A 278 5.47 -19.76 -15.15
C ALA A 278 5.83 -18.90 -16.37
N PRO A 279 5.90 -17.57 -16.22
CA PRO A 279 6.28 -16.64 -17.28
C PRO A 279 7.81 -16.61 -17.51
N LEU A 280 8.42 -17.78 -17.68
CA LEU A 280 9.86 -17.96 -17.89
C LEU A 280 10.15 -18.12 -19.38
N TYR A 281 10.73 -17.07 -19.99
CA TYR A 281 10.92 -16.98 -21.44
C TYR A 281 12.38 -16.70 -21.81
N MET A 282 12.89 -17.42 -22.80
CA MET A 282 14.24 -17.26 -23.31
C MET A 282 14.29 -17.20 -24.84
N SER A 283 15.39 -16.67 -25.39
CA SER A 283 15.59 -16.65 -26.84
C SER A 283 15.84 -18.07 -27.38
N PHE A 284 15.70 -18.26 -28.69
CA PHE A 284 16.07 -19.52 -29.34
C PHE A 284 17.54 -19.89 -29.04
N ASN A 285 18.44 -18.91 -29.15
CA ASN A 285 19.86 -19.13 -28.89
C ASN A 285 20.11 -19.51 -27.42
N ASP A 286 19.42 -18.89 -26.47
CA ASP A 286 19.53 -19.27 -25.06
C ASP A 286 19.05 -20.70 -24.82
N ALA A 287 17.94 -21.12 -25.44
CA ALA A 287 17.42 -22.48 -25.33
C ALA A 287 18.43 -23.51 -25.85
N ILE A 288 18.92 -23.32 -27.08
CA ILE A 288 19.90 -24.24 -27.69
C ILE A 288 21.22 -24.25 -26.90
N ASN A 289 21.74 -23.08 -26.52
CA ASN A 289 22.97 -22.97 -25.73
C ASN A 289 22.80 -23.49 -24.29
N SER A 290 21.57 -23.80 -23.86
CA SER A 290 21.31 -24.47 -22.58
C SER A 290 21.15 -25.97 -22.72
N GLY A 291 21.19 -26.52 -23.94
CA GLY A 291 21.00 -27.95 -24.20
C GLY A 291 19.55 -28.37 -24.46
N PHE A 292 18.62 -27.43 -24.61
CA PHE A 292 17.25 -27.78 -24.99
C PHE A 292 17.13 -28.09 -26.48
N ALA A 293 16.24 -29.03 -26.79
CA ALA A 293 15.68 -29.19 -28.11
C ALA A 293 14.41 -28.35 -28.23
N MET A 294 14.18 -27.79 -29.42
CA MET A 294 12.94 -27.12 -29.77
C MET A 294 12.09 -28.07 -30.64
N PRO A 295 10.89 -28.48 -30.22
CA PRO A 295 10.01 -29.29 -31.04
C PRO A 295 9.72 -28.63 -32.40
N LYS A 296 9.56 -29.46 -33.44
CA LYS A 296 9.22 -28.94 -34.78
C LYS A 296 7.82 -28.31 -34.75
N GLY A 297 7.73 -27.06 -35.22
CA GLY A 297 6.47 -26.32 -35.26
C GLY A 297 6.16 -25.49 -34.01
N THR A 298 7.06 -25.46 -33.01
CA THR A 298 6.91 -24.60 -31.84
C THR A 298 6.81 -23.13 -32.26
N LYS A 299 5.70 -22.49 -31.85
CA LYS A 299 5.47 -21.05 -32.05
C LYS A 299 5.89 -20.29 -30.80
N GLY A 300 6.87 -19.40 -30.96
CA GLY A 300 7.29 -18.51 -29.88
C GLY A 300 6.39 -17.28 -29.76
N THR A 301 6.61 -16.52 -28.70
CA THR A 301 5.92 -15.27 -28.39
C THR A 301 6.75 -14.10 -28.88
N GLN A 302 6.11 -13.16 -29.56
CA GLN A 302 6.76 -11.94 -30.01
C GLN A 302 6.84 -10.94 -28.86
N ILE A 303 8.01 -10.31 -28.71
CA ILE A 303 8.27 -9.23 -27.76
C ILE A 303 8.95 -8.07 -28.48
N VAL A 304 8.94 -6.89 -27.85
CA VAL A 304 9.67 -5.72 -28.33
C VAL A 304 11.07 -5.71 -27.74
N GLN A 305 12.08 -5.57 -28.59
CA GLN A 305 13.45 -5.27 -28.20
C GLN A 305 13.81 -3.85 -28.66
N ARG A 306 14.11 -2.97 -27.70
CA ARG A 306 14.63 -1.62 -27.95
C ARG A 306 16.15 -1.66 -28.04
N PHE A 307 16.73 -0.92 -28.99
CA PHE A 307 18.18 -0.86 -29.21
C PHE A 307 18.60 0.49 -29.82
N GLY A 308 19.89 0.80 -29.74
CA GLY A 308 20.49 1.93 -30.44
C GLY A 308 20.88 1.53 -31.86
N MET A 309 20.40 2.25 -32.86
CA MET A 309 20.86 2.13 -34.25
C MET A 309 21.95 3.17 -34.51
N LYS A 310 23.12 2.69 -34.93
CA LYS A 310 24.26 3.54 -35.30
C LYS A 310 23.86 4.40 -36.52
N GLY A 311 23.85 5.72 -36.33
CA GLY A 311 23.55 6.71 -37.36
C GLY A 311 24.83 7.21 -38.04
N LYS A 312 24.79 8.43 -38.60
CA LYS A 312 25.96 9.05 -39.24
C LYS A 312 27.04 9.38 -38.20
N ALA A 313 28.30 9.41 -38.64
CA ALA A 313 29.39 9.93 -37.82
C ALA A 313 29.14 11.40 -37.45
N ILE A 314 29.55 11.78 -36.25
CA ILE A 314 29.54 13.17 -35.81
C ILE A 314 30.72 13.85 -36.49
N GLU A 315 30.45 14.92 -37.21
CA GLU A 315 31.47 15.70 -37.90
C GLU A 315 31.70 17.03 -37.18
N THR A 316 32.94 17.50 -37.19
CA THR A 316 33.33 18.83 -36.77
C THR A 316 34.16 19.47 -37.88
N THR A 317 34.13 20.79 -37.97
CA THR A 317 34.90 21.52 -38.97
C THR A 317 36.24 21.91 -38.37
N ASN A 318 37.34 21.52 -39.01
CA ASN A 318 38.69 21.93 -38.58
C ASN A 318 38.95 23.41 -38.91
N GLU A 319 40.07 23.96 -38.40
CA GLU A 319 40.47 25.35 -38.64
C GLU A 319 40.67 25.68 -40.14
N SER A 320 40.87 24.67 -40.98
CA SER A 320 40.99 24.78 -42.45
C SER A 320 39.65 24.76 -43.19
N GLY A 321 38.52 24.59 -42.48
CA GLY A 321 37.19 24.53 -43.08
C GLY A 321 36.75 23.15 -43.59
N GLU A 322 37.53 22.10 -43.34
CA GLU A 322 37.21 20.72 -43.76
C GLU A 322 36.44 19.97 -42.67
N SER A 323 35.43 19.19 -43.08
CA SER A 323 34.65 18.32 -42.19
C SER A 323 35.47 17.09 -41.82
N GLN A 324 35.71 16.86 -40.53
CA GLN A 324 36.40 15.69 -40.01
C GLN A 324 35.58 14.99 -38.93
N PRO A 325 35.65 13.66 -38.81
CA PRO A 325 34.92 12.93 -37.77
C PRO A 325 35.44 13.29 -36.38
N VAL A 326 34.53 13.51 -35.44
CA VAL A 326 34.85 13.60 -34.01
C VAL A 326 35.20 12.19 -33.55
N LEU A 327 36.39 12.00 -32.97
CA LEU A 327 36.84 10.70 -32.47
C LEU A 327 36.49 10.50 -30.99
N ASP A 328 36.28 9.26 -30.58
CA ASP A 328 36.11 8.87 -29.18
C ASP A 328 37.46 8.66 -28.46
N THR A 329 37.42 8.24 -27.20
CA THR A 329 38.62 8.01 -26.38
C THR A 329 39.52 6.89 -26.91
N ASN A 330 39.03 6.07 -27.85
CA ASN A 330 39.78 4.98 -28.48
C ASN A 330 40.25 5.35 -29.91
N GLY A 331 40.00 6.58 -30.37
CA GLY A 331 40.35 7.03 -31.71
C GLY A 331 39.37 6.61 -32.81
N GLU A 332 38.19 6.08 -32.45
CA GLU A 332 37.15 5.69 -33.40
C GLU A 332 36.15 6.83 -33.63
N PRO A 333 35.58 6.99 -34.84
CA PRO A 333 34.56 8.03 -35.07
C PRO A 333 33.35 7.87 -34.14
N GLN A 334 32.97 8.96 -33.48
CA GLN A 334 31.71 9.06 -32.74
C GLN A 334 30.54 9.08 -33.72
N HIS A 335 29.42 8.48 -33.35
CA HIS A 335 28.23 8.40 -34.20
C HIS A 335 27.00 8.90 -33.45
N PHE A 336 26.07 9.51 -34.18
CA PHE A 336 24.73 9.74 -33.65
C PHE A 336 24.01 8.41 -33.47
N TRP A 337 23.51 8.12 -32.28
CA TRP A 337 22.69 6.93 -32.05
C TRP A 337 21.21 7.28 -32.14
N ARG A 338 20.47 6.55 -32.97
CA ARG A 338 19.02 6.66 -33.07
C ARG A 338 18.35 5.60 -32.22
N ARG A 339 17.26 5.96 -31.54
CA ARG A 339 16.45 4.98 -30.83
C ARG A 339 15.70 4.12 -31.86
N ALA A 340 15.80 2.81 -31.74
CA ALA A 340 15.11 1.86 -32.61
C ALA A 340 14.45 0.76 -31.79
N ALA A 341 13.45 0.12 -32.38
CA ALA A 341 12.82 -1.06 -31.81
C ALA A 341 12.58 -2.10 -32.90
N LYS A 342 12.68 -3.38 -32.53
CA LYS A 342 12.34 -4.50 -33.41
C LYS A 342 11.58 -5.55 -32.63
N THR A 343 10.79 -6.33 -33.36
CA THR A 343 10.15 -7.53 -32.83
C THR A 343 11.17 -8.66 -32.76
N VAL A 344 11.24 -9.34 -31.62
CA VAL A 344 12.01 -10.57 -31.46
C VAL A 344 11.12 -11.68 -30.88
N THR A 345 11.51 -12.92 -31.10
CA THR A 345 10.74 -14.08 -30.65
C THR A 345 11.43 -14.75 -29.47
N VAL A 346 10.68 -14.99 -28.40
CA VAL A 346 11.08 -15.75 -27.23
C VAL A 346 10.18 -16.96 -27.03
N PHE A 347 10.63 -17.93 -26.24
CA PHE A 347 9.95 -19.20 -26.04
C PHE A 347 9.84 -19.48 -24.54
N ASN A 348 8.65 -19.90 -24.11
CA ASN A 348 8.44 -20.33 -22.74
C ASN A 348 9.18 -21.66 -22.50
N ILE A 349 9.73 -21.88 -21.30
CA ILE A 349 10.43 -23.11 -20.95
C ILE A 349 9.57 -24.38 -21.07
N ASP A 350 8.25 -24.26 -20.94
CA ASP A 350 7.30 -25.39 -21.09
C ASP A 350 7.19 -25.85 -22.55
N GLN A 351 7.64 -25.03 -23.50
CA GLN A 351 7.67 -25.36 -24.92
C GLN A 351 8.94 -26.12 -25.35
N LEU A 352 9.92 -26.23 -24.44
CA LEU A 352 11.23 -26.80 -24.72
C LEU A 352 11.29 -28.27 -24.33
N GLU A 353 12.13 -29.05 -25.01
CA GLU A 353 12.39 -30.46 -24.68
C GLU A 353 13.79 -30.62 -24.10
N TRP A 354 13.89 -31.27 -22.93
CA TRP A 354 15.15 -31.72 -22.37
C TRP A 354 15.42 -33.16 -22.83
N LYS A 355 16.53 -33.40 -23.54
CA LYS A 355 16.88 -34.71 -24.12
C LYS A 355 18.14 -35.34 -23.51
N HIS A 356 18.59 -34.80 -22.38
CA HIS A 356 19.77 -35.30 -21.68
C HIS A 356 19.34 -36.15 -20.49
N ASP A 357 19.29 -37.46 -20.68
CA ASP A 357 18.95 -38.41 -19.60
C ASP A 357 20.04 -38.48 -18.53
N ASP A 358 21.26 -38.04 -18.86
CA ASP A 358 22.44 -38.01 -17.98
C ASP A 358 22.52 -36.75 -17.09
N LYS A 359 21.64 -35.75 -17.30
CA LYS A 359 21.71 -34.45 -16.63
C LYS A 359 20.36 -34.03 -16.08
N PRO A 360 20.33 -33.33 -14.92
CA PRO A 360 19.09 -32.80 -14.38
C PRO A 360 18.49 -31.77 -15.35
N ASP A 361 17.17 -31.84 -15.53
CA ASP A 361 16.44 -30.85 -16.31
C ASP A 361 16.46 -29.49 -15.57
N PRO A 362 17.09 -28.44 -16.15
CA PRO A 362 17.24 -27.18 -15.46
C PRO A 362 15.90 -26.46 -15.21
N ARG A 363 14.82 -26.83 -15.93
CA ARG A 363 13.48 -26.27 -15.72
C ARG A 363 12.94 -26.56 -14.33
N ILE A 364 13.27 -27.71 -13.75
CA ILE A 364 12.83 -28.07 -12.40
C ILE A 364 13.34 -27.04 -11.41
N LYS A 365 14.66 -26.78 -11.42
CA LYS A 365 15.29 -25.78 -10.57
C LYS A 365 14.73 -24.38 -10.82
N TRP A 366 14.54 -23.99 -12.08
CA TRP A 366 14.00 -22.67 -12.41
C TRP A 366 12.56 -22.47 -11.92
N LEU A 367 11.72 -23.50 -12.00
CA LEU A 367 10.35 -23.44 -11.48
C LEU A 367 10.34 -23.40 -9.95
N GLU A 368 11.19 -24.19 -9.29
CA GLU A 368 11.36 -24.13 -7.84
C GLU A 368 11.86 -22.75 -7.38
N GLU A 369 12.82 -22.16 -8.08
CA GLU A 369 13.33 -20.81 -7.79
C GLU A 369 12.28 -19.73 -8.02
N PHE A 370 11.48 -19.87 -9.09
CA PHE A 370 10.39 -18.94 -9.37
C PHE A 370 9.28 -18.97 -8.30
N GLN A 371 9.02 -20.14 -7.69
CA GLN A 371 8.02 -20.30 -6.64
C GLN A 371 8.49 -19.82 -5.26
N LYS A 372 9.80 -19.66 -5.05
CA LYS A 372 10.32 -19.16 -3.79
C LYS A 372 10.01 -17.67 -3.62
N PRO A 373 9.68 -17.21 -2.40
CA PRO A 373 9.66 -15.79 -2.10
C PRO A 373 10.99 -15.14 -2.50
N GLN A 374 10.94 -14.14 -3.39
CA GLN A 374 12.14 -13.46 -3.88
C GLN A 374 12.79 -12.58 -2.81
N PHE A 375 12.03 -12.22 -1.79
CA PHE A 375 12.45 -11.37 -0.69
C PHE A 375 12.05 -12.04 0.63
N LYS A 376 12.79 -11.71 1.70
CA LYS A 376 12.32 -11.97 3.05
C LYS A 376 11.50 -10.80 3.53
N ALA A 377 10.49 -11.09 4.34
CA ALA A 377 9.68 -10.03 4.90
C ALA A 377 10.56 -9.09 5.75
N MET A 378 10.41 -7.78 5.54
CA MET A 378 11.09 -6.76 6.33
C MET A 378 10.27 -6.46 7.59
N ASN A 379 10.94 -6.23 8.72
CA ASN A 379 10.32 -5.61 9.87
C ASN A 379 10.46 -4.08 9.80
N ASN A 380 9.77 -3.36 10.68
CA ASN A 380 9.84 -1.90 10.70
C ASN A 380 11.28 -1.34 10.87
N ASP A 381 12.16 -2.00 11.62
CA ASP A 381 13.55 -1.58 11.80
C ASP A 381 14.37 -1.68 10.50
N ASP A 382 14.15 -2.74 9.72
CA ASP A 382 14.79 -2.92 8.41
C ASP A 382 14.30 -1.87 7.41
N LEU A 383 12.99 -1.54 7.44
CA LEU A 383 12.42 -0.46 6.63
C LEU A 383 13.03 0.90 6.98
N ILE A 384 13.25 1.18 8.28
CA ILE A 384 13.91 2.42 8.73
C ILE A 384 15.34 2.50 8.18
N LYS A 385 16.12 1.41 8.26
CA LYS A 385 17.49 1.38 7.72
C LYS A 385 17.52 1.57 6.20
N PHE A 386 16.60 0.92 5.50
CA PHE A 386 16.43 1.09 4.07
C PHE A 386 16.12 2.55 3.74
N ARG A 387 15.12 3.16 4.42
CA ARG A 387 14.74 4.55 4.25
C ARG A 387 15.90 5.51 4.47
N ASP A 388 16.62 5.36 5.58
CA ASP A 388 17.70 6.27 5.93
C ASP A 388 18.85 6.19 4.93
N SER A 389 19.13 5.00 4.39
CA SER A 389 20.11 4.84 3.30
C SER A 389 19.57 5.40 1.98
N TYR A 390 18.31 5.11 1.62
CA TYR A 390 17.66 5.64 0.42
C TYR A 390 17.67 7.17 0.39
N LEU A 391 17.30 7.85 1.49
CA LEU A 391 17.27 9.31 1.55
C LEU A 391 18.64 9.94 1.25
N LYS A 392 19.74 9.31 1.66
CA LYS A 392 21.11 9.76 1.30
C LYS A 392 21.41 9.62 -0.19
N SER A 393 20.74 8.69 -0.87
CA SER A 393 20.97 8.48 -2.29
C SER A 393 20.43 9.65 -3.12
N ILE A 394 19.43 10.39 -2.60
CA ILE A 394 18.76 11.48 -3.32
C ILE A 394 19.72 12.67 -3.45
N ASP A 395 19.97 13.06 -4.70
CA ASP A 395 21.00 14.03 -5.10
C ASP A 395 20.50 15.48 -5.14
N ILE A 396 19.30 15.74 -4.59
CA ILE A 396 18.66 17.05 -4.55
C ILE A 396 18.20 17.39 -3.13
N PRO A 397 18.02 18.68 -2.78
CA PRO A 397 17.59 19.06 -1.44
C PRO A 397 16.22 18.47 -1.09
N ILE A 398 16.12 17.92 0.12
CA ILE A 398 14.87 17.49 0.75
C ILE A 398 14.60 18.44 1.92
N THR A 399 13.44 19.11 1.90
CA THR A 399 12.94 19.88 3.04
C THR A 399 11.83 19.10 3.74
N ARG A 400 11.73 19.23 5.06
CA ARG A 400 10.65 18.63 5.85
C ARG A 400 9.78 19.70 6.51
N GLY A 401 8.48 19.57 6.36
CA GLY A 401 7.49 20.45 6.98
C GLY A 401 6.13 20.44 6.29
N GLY A 402 5.11 20.84 7.05
CA GLY A 402 3.73 20.90 6.56
C GLY A 402 3.04 19.54 6.48
N THR A 403 1.91 19.49 5.76
CA THR A 403 1.03 18.31 5.60
C THR A 403 0.89 17.85 4.15
N THR A 404 1.79 18.31 3.27
CA THR A 404 1.78 18.04 1.83
C THR A 404 3.17 17.67 1.35
N ASN A 405 3.26 16.58 0.59
CA ASN A 405 4.48 16.17 -0.11
C ASN A 405 4.39 16.63 -1.56
N TYR A 406 5.50 17.08 -2.13
CA TYR A 406 5.59 17.48 -3.54
C TYR A 406 7.04 17.72 -3.95
N TYR A 407 7.33 17.41 -5.21
CA TYR A 407 8.49 17.88 -5.91
C TYR A 407 8.27 19.31 -6.44
N MET A 408 9.30 20.15 -6.35
CA MET A 408 9.31 21.54 -6.84
C MET A 408 10.20 21.71 -8.08
N PRO A 409 9.68 21.62 -9.31
CA PRO A 409 10.49 21.68 -10.53
C PRO A 409 11.40 22.91 -10.63
N LYS A 410 10.91 24.10 -10.25
CA LYS A 410 11.68 25.35 -10.33
C LYS A 410 12.87 25.40 -9.38
N LYS A 411 12.80 24.71 -8.24
CA LYS A 411 13.87 24.67 -7.23
C LYS A 411 14.70 23.40 -7.31
N ASN A 412 14.26 22.40 -8.10
CA ASN A 412 14.81 21.06 -8.12
C ASN A 412 15.02 20.51 -6.70
N ALA A 413 13.93 20.50 -5.92
CA ALA A 413 13.92 20.11 -4.50
C ALA A 413 12.62 19.38 -4.17
N ILE A 414 12.66 18.48 -3.19
CA ILE A 414 11.49 17.76 -2.68
C ILE A 414 11.08 18.36 -1.33
N ASN A 415 9.80 18.59 -1.13
CA ASN A 415 9.23 18.81 0.20
C ASN A 415 8.51 17.55 0.66
N LEU A 416 8.84 17.08 1.87
CA LEU A 416 8.14 16.01 2.56
C LEU A 416 7.51 16.54 3.85
N ALA A 417 6.46 15.88 4.33
CA ALA A 417 6.00 16.04 5.70
C ALA A 417 7.06 15.54 6.70
N HIS A 418 6.86 15.84 7.98
CA HIS A 418 7.64 15.22 9.05
C HIS A 418 7.40 13.71 9.07
N SER A 419 8.45 12.92 9.35
CA SER A 419 8.34 11.45 9.36
C SER A 419 7.24 10.96 10.32
N GLU A 420 7.04 11.65 11.46
CA GLU A 420 5.96 11.33 12.40
C GLU A 420 4.53 11.53 11.86
N ASN A 421 4.37 12.24 10.74
CA ASN A 421 3.05 12.45 10.11
C ASN A 421 2.68 11.33 9.13
N PHE A 422 3.61 10.43 8.80
CA PHE A 422 3.33 9.26 7.98
C PHE A 422 2.75 8.16 8.86
N LYS A 423 1.70 7.49 8.37
CA LYS A 423 1.07 6.35 9.07
C LYS A 423 2.04 5.18 9.24
N SER A 424 3.02 5.07 8.34
CA SER A 424 3.99 3.99 8.34
C SER A 424 5.27 4.39 7.60
N VAL A 425 6.36 3.68 7.87
CA VAL A 425 7.64 3.89 7.16
C VAL A 425 7.50 3.54 5.69
N LEU A 426 6.70 2.52 5.37
CA LEU A 426 6.41 2.16 3.98
C LEU A 426 5.65 3.28 3.24
N GLN A 427 4.70 3.96 3.91
CA GLN A 427 4.02 5.11 3.31
C GLN A 427 5.01 6.24 3.01
N GLU A 428 5.92 6.54 3.94
CA GLU A 428 6.98 7.54 3.73
C GLU A 428 7.88 7.17 2.55
N LEU A 429 8.29 5.90 2.44
CA LEU A 429 9.08 5.39 1.32
C LEU A 429 8.36 5.53 -0.01
N SER A 430 7.10 5.09 -0.11
CA SER A 430 6.28 5.17 -1.33
C SER A 430 6.11 6.61 -1.81
N THR A 431 5.68 7.51 -0.92
CA THR A 431 5.60 8.96 -1.18
C THR A 431 6.96 9.51 -1.63
N THR A 432 8.05 9.14 -0.95
CA THR A 432 9.37 9.68 -1.31
C THR A 432 9.82 9.18 -2.68
N PHE A 433 9.55 7.92 -3.01
CA PHE A 433 9.81 7.39 -4.36
C PHE A 433 9.00 8.13 -5.42
N HIS A 434 7.74 8.46 -5.15
CA HIS A 434 6.90 9.26 -6.04
C HIS A 434 7.54 10.62 -6.35
N GLU A 435 7.91 11.36 -5.31
CA GLU A 435 8.48 12.70 -5.48
C GLU A 435 9.90 12.69 -6.06
N ASP A 436 10.73 11.69 -5.75
CA ASP A 436 12.03 11.50 -6.41
C ASP A 436 11.84 11.08 -7.87
N ALA A 437 10.85 10.25 -8.18
CA ALA A 437 10.52 9.91 -9.55
C ALA A 437 10.12 11.15 -10.35
N HIS A 438 9.31 12.07 -9.81
CA HIS A 438 9.10 13.40 -10.41
C HIS A 438 10.42 14.15 -10.60
N ALA A 439 11.28 14.18 -9.58
CA ALA A 439 12.57 14.84 -9.67
C ALA A 439 13.45 14.31 -10.80
N GLN A 440 13.42 13.00 -11.09
CA GLN A 440 14.14 12.42 -12.23
C GLN A 440 13.70 13.01 -13.58
N GLY A 441 12.50 13.60 -13.68
CA GLY A 441 12.01 14.25 -14.89
C GLY A 441 12.61 15.63 -15.15
N HIS A 442 13.33 16.21 -14.19
CA HIS A 442 13.93 17.54 -14.30
C HIS A 442 14.81 17.68 -15.56
N SER A 443 14.94 18.91 -16.06
CA SER A 443 15.66 19.23 -17.30
C SER A 443 17.14 18.83 -17.28
N SER A 444 17.75 18.73 -16.09
CA SER A 444 19.13 18.27 -15.90
C SER A 444 19.29 16.74 -15.78
N LYS A 445 18.18 15.99 -15.76
CA LYS A 445 18.14 14.53 -15.59
C LYS A 445 17.55 13.86 -16.85
N LEU A 446 16.38 13.24 -16.75
CA LEU A 446 15.71 12.61 -17.90
C LEU A 446 15.01 13.61 -18.82
N ASN A 447 14.87 14.88 -18.39
CA ASN A 447 14.26 15.97 -19.14
C ASN A 447 12.92 15.58 -19.78
N ARG A 448 12.00 15.09 -18.95
CA ARG A 448 10.70 14.60 -19.41
C ARG A 448 9.83 15.78 -19.80
N GLN A 449 9.32 15.74 -21.02
CA GLN A 449 8.42 16.78 -21.53
C GLN A 449 7.15 16.88 -20.67
N SER A 450 6.59 15.74 -20.22
CA SER A 450 5.40 15.69 -19.38
C SER A 450 5.55 16.49 -18.08
N LEU A 451 6.73 16.50 -17.46
CA LEU A 451 7.03 17.33 -16.29
C LEU A 451 7.19 18.81 -16.65
N ASN A 452 7.92 19.12 -17.74
CA ASN A 452 8.12 20.51 -18.18
C ASN A 452 6.79 21.18 -18.56
N ASP A 453 5.91 20.42 -19.20
CA ASP A 453 4.60 20.83 -19.69
C ASP A 453 3.47 20.49 -18.71
N TYR A 454 3.80 20.06 -17.48
CA TYR A 454 2.85 19.56 -16.48
C TYR A 454 1.68 20.51 -16.22
N HIS A 455 1.95 21.82 -16.27
CA HIS A 455 0.99 22.90 -16.02
C HIS A 455 0.14 23.27 -17.26
N ILE A 456 0.47 22.74 -18.45
CA ILE A 456 -0.17 23.12 -19.72
C ILE A 456 -1.51 22.44 -19.88
N SER A 457 -1.58 21.15 -19.56
CA SER A 457 -2.83 20.41 -19.66
C SER A 457 -2.88 19.24 -18.70
N ASN A 458 -4.11 18.90 -18.36
CA ASN A 458 -4.51 17.67 -17.71
C ASN A 458 -3.87 16.44 -18.37
N ALA A 459 -3.77 16.39 -19.71
CA ALA A 459 -3.08 15.29 -20.37
C ALA A 459 -1.61 15.16 -19.92
N HIS A 460 -0.82 16.24 -19.97
CA HIS A 460 0.62 16.23 -19.61
C HIS A 460 0.84 15.86 -18.16
N ARG A 461 0.07 16.48 -17.24
CA ARG A 461 0.01 16.12 -15.84
C ARG A 461 -0.26 14.63 -15.68
N GLY A 462 -1.23 14.15 -16.44
CA GLY A 462 -1.67 12.79 -16.34
C GLY A 462 -0.66 11.74 -16.81
N PHE A 463 0.01 12.03 -17.91
CA PHE A 463 1.09 11.18 -18.38
C PHE A 463 2.24 11.10 -17.37
N GLU A 464 2.58 12.24 -16.75
CA GLU A 464 3.62 12.31 -15.71
C GLU A 464 3.23 11.51 -14.45
N GLU A 465 2.02 11.66 -13.93
CA GLU A 465 1.59 10.90 -12.74
C GLU A 465 1.59 9.40 -13.01
N LEU A 466 1.08 8.95 -14.17
CA LEU A 466 1.10 7.53 -14.51
C LEU A 466 2.53 6.97 -14.48
N LEU A 467 3.47 7.61 -15.18
CA LEU A 467 4.82 7.06 -15.29
C LEU A 467 5.55 7.06 -13.95
N VAL A 468 5.33 8.10 -13.14
CA VAL A 468 5.92 8.29 -11.81
C VAL A 468 5.39 7.24 -10.84
N ASN A 469 4.07 7.04 -10.80
CA ASN A 469 3.43 6.00 -9.99
C ASN A 469 3.96 4.61 -10.34
N VAL A 470 4.02 4.28 -11.63
CA VAL A 470 4.55 2.98 -12.09
C VAL A 470 6.01 2.82 -11.64
N ALA A 471 6.84 3.87 -11.70
CA ALA A 471 8.24 3.78 -11.32
C ALA A 471 8.42 3.63 -9.80
N ALA A 472 7.65 4.38 -9.01
CA ALA A 472 7.66 4.29 -7.55
C ALA A 472 7.24 2.91 -7.07
N GLN A 473 6.14 2.38 -7.63
CA GLN A 473 5.65 1.04 -7.30
C GLN A 473 6.62 -0.06 -7.75
N GLN A 474 7.28 0.10 -8.91
CA GLN A 474 8.37 -0.79 -9.30
C GLN A 474 9.50 -0.84 -8.27
N LEU A 475 9.86 0.29 -7.63
CA LEU A 475 10.87 0.31 -6.58
C LEU A 475 10.39 -0.43 -5.32
N VAL A 476 9.16 -0.18 -4.88
CA VAL A 476 8.54 -0.90 -3.75
C VAL A 476 8.65 -2.42 -3.96
N ARG A 477 8.23 -2.90 -5.13
CA ARG A 477 8.22 -4.33 -5.48
C ARG A 477 9.63 -4.87 -5.69
N HIS A 478 10.50 -4.10 -6.34
CA HIS A 478 11.87 -4.51 -6.66
C HIS A 478 12.69 -4.78 -5.40
N TYR A 479 12.45 -4.02 -4.33
CA TYR A 479 13.12 -4.18 -3.05
C TYR A 479 12.32 -5.02 -2.04
N GLY A 480 11.17 -5.58 -2.44
CA GLY A 480 10.30 -6.36 -1.55
C GLY A 480 9.75 -5.56 -0.38
N LEU A 481 9.67 -4.23 -0.49
CA LEU A 481 9.30 -3.34 0.60
C LEU A 481 7.86 -3.52 1.02
N ASP A 482 6.99 -3.98 0.12
CA ASP A 482 5.62 -4.36 0.41
C ASP A 482 5.47 -5.71 1.13
N GLN A 483 6.53 -6.50 1.28
CA GLN A 483 6.50 -7.75 2.03
C GLN A 483 6.85 -7.45 3.48
N ASN A 484 5.92 -6.85 4.22
CA ASN A 484 6.15 -6.48 5.61
C ASN A 484 4.85 -6.49 6.43
N GLU A 485 4.98 -6.33 7.75
CA GLU A 485 3.86 -6.34 8.70
C GLU A 485 2.82 -5.23 8.48
N GLN A 486 3.18 -4.14 7.81
CA GLN A 486 2.35 -2.98 7.48
C GLN A 486 1.75 -3.04 6.07
N GLN A 487 1.92 -4.14 5.32
CA GLN A 487 1.44 -4.28 3.93
C GLN A 487 -0.06 -4.00 3.80
N GLN A 488 -0.88 -4.52 4.71
CA GLN A 488 -2.33 -4.34 4.62
C GLN A 488 -2.76 -2.90 4.91
N ALA A 489 -2.15 -2.26 5.92
CA ALA A 489 -2.38 -0.86 6.23
C ALA A 489 -1.94 0.05 5.07
N TYR A 490 -0.84 -0.30 4.39
CA TYR A 490 -0.38 0.38 3.18
C TYR A 490 -1.39 0.23 2.03
N ASN A 491 -1.75 -1.00 1.65
CA ASN A 491 -2.69 -1.26 0.55
C ASN A 491 -4.09 -0.65 0.79
N ALA A 492 -4.54 -0.56 2.05
CA ALA A 492 -5.82 0.05 2.40
C ALA A 492 -5.86 1.57 2.24
N ASN A 493 -4.71 2.24 2.13
CA ASN A 493 -4.59 3.69 2.04
C ASN A 493 -4.00 4.18 0.70
N GLU A 494 -3.59 3.27 -0.19
CA GLU A 494 -2.98 3.54 -1.50
C GLU A 494 -4.02 3.87 -2.61
N ASP A 495 -5.23 4.33 -2.25
CA ASP A 495 -6.28 4.77 -3.18
C ASP A 495 -5.83 5.97 -4.07
N ALA A 496 -4.66 6.57 -3.81
CA ALA A 496 -4.14 7.77 -4.45
C ALA A 496 -3.70 7.60 -5.91
N TYR A 497 -3.48 6.36 -6.36
CA TYR A 497 -2.81 6.10 -7.63
C TYR A 497 -3.73 5.51 -8.70
N ASN A 498 -5.02 5.82 -8.64
CA ASN A 498 -6.00 5.34 -9.61
C ASN A 498 -5.65 5.88 -11.01
N LEU A 499 -5.20 5.01 -11.90
CA LEU A 499 -4.83 5.32 -13.29
C LEU A 499 -6.05 5.46 -14.22
N GLY A 500 -7.27 5.21 -13.70
CA GLY A 500 -8.52 5.19 -14.48
C GLY A 500 -8.82 6.51 -15.18
N TRP A 501 -8.41 7.65 -14.60
CA TRP A 501 -8.69 8.96 -15.19
C TRP A 501 -7.88 9.24 -16.48
N ALA A 502 -6.74 8.56 -16.69
CA ALA A 502 -5.91 8.73 -17.89
C ALA A 502 -6.36 7.86 -19.07
N VAL A 503 -7.17 6.83 -18.79
CA VAL A 503 -7.63 5.83 -19.76
C VAL A 503 -8.28 6.45 -21.00
N PRO A 504 -9.15 7.47 -20.92
CA PRO A 504 -9.75 8.08 -22.11
C PRO A 504 -8.73 8.68 -23.07
N ALA A 505 -7.62 9.24 -22.56
CA ALA A 505 -6.55 9.78 -23.38
C ALA A 505 -5.76 8.66 -24.09
N PHE A 506 -5.47 7.56 -23.38
CA PHE A 506 -4.76 6.42 -23.96
C PHE A 506 -5.59 5.65 -24.99
N LYS A 507 -6.92 5.63 -24.86
CA LYS A 507 -7.80 5.00 -25.87
C LYS A 507 -7.71 5.67 -27.24
N LYS A 508 -7.40 6.97 -27.29
CA LYS A 508 -7.25 7.69 -28.55
C LYS A 508 -5.92 7.41 -29.24
N ASP A 509 -4.84 7.26 -28.45
CA ASP A 509 -3.52 6.86 -28.93
C ASP A 509 -2.88 5.86 -27.96
N PRO A 510 -3.03 4.54 -28.18
CA PRO A 510 -2.46 3.50 -27.33
C PRO A 510 -0.93 3.56 -27.23
N LEU A 511 -0.24 4.25 -28.14
CA LEU A 511 1.20 4.42 -28.04
C LEU A 511 1.60 5.33 -26.87
N LEU A 512 0.69 6.15 -26.36
CA LEU A 512 0.95 7.01 -25.20
C LEU A 512 1.20 6.18 -23.94
N ILE A 513 0.38 5.17 -23.66
CA ILE A 513 0.60 4.31 -22.48
C ILE A 513 1.88 3.49 -22.62
N VAL A 514 2.22 3.04 -23.84
CA VAL A 514 3.50 2.37 -24.12
C VAL A 514 4.67 3.31 -23.81
N GLU A 515 4.61 4.56 -24.28
CA GLU A 515 5.64 5.55 -24.02
C GLU A 515 5.75 5.91 -22.52
N ALA A 516 4.63 5.96 -21.79
CA ALA A 516 4.62 6.14 -20.34
C ALA A 516 5.33 4.97 -19.62
N MET A 517 5.02 3.72 -20.00
CA MET A 517 5.70 2.54 -19.45
C MET A 517 7.20 2.54 -19.74
N ARG A 518 7.59 2.97 -20.95
CA ARG A 518 8.99 3.11 -21.33
C ARG A 518 9.73 4.15 -20.48
N GLN A 519 9.13 5.33 -20.30
CA GLN A 519 9.71 6.40 -19.48
C GLN A 519 9.75 6.04 -18.00
N SER A 520 8.73 5.32 -17.53
CA SER A 520 8.69 4.77 -16.18
C SER A 520 9.85 3.78 -15.94
N GLN A 521 10.08 2.84 -16.86
CA GLN A 521 11.20 1.90 -16.77
C GLN A 521 12.56 2.63 -16.73
N GLN A 522 12.75 3.69 -17.52
CA GLN A 522 13.96 4.51 -17.45
C GLN A 522 14.12 5.25 -16.11
N CYS A 523 13.01 5.76 -15.57
CA CYS A 523 12.98 6.41 -14.27
C CYS A 523 13.39 5.42 -13.16
N PHE A 524 12.76 4.24 -13.15
CA PHE A 524 13.07 3.14 -12.26
C PHE A 524 14.54 2.73 -12.33
N GLU A 525 15.10 2.49 -13.53
CA GLU A 525 16.50 2.10 -13.70
C GLU A 525 17.48 3.17 -13.19
N SER A 526 17.18 4.45 -13.44
CA SER A 526 17.98 5.59 -12.94
C SER A 526 18.00 5.61 -11.41
N MET A 527 16.81 5.54 -10.78
CA MET A 527 16.68 5.56 -9.33
C MET A 527 17.33 4.32 -8.70
N LYS A 528 16.97 3.13 -9.17
CA LYS A 528 17.52 1.85 -8.70
C LYS A 528 19.05 1.85 -8.74
N THR A 529 19.67 2.35 -9.79
CA THR A 529 21.15 2.39 -9.90
C THR A 529 21.77 3.18 -8.76
N ARG A 530 21.20 4.34 -8.45
CA ARG A 530 21.67 5.25 -7.39
C ARG A 530 21.36 4.71 -5.99
N ILE A 531 20.17 4.12 -5.83
CA ILE A 531 19.74 3.47 -4.58
C ILE A 531 20.64 2.27 -4.27
N ASP A 532 20.85 1.36 -5.22
CA ASP A 532 21.72 0.18 -5.06
C ASP A 532 23.14 0.57 -4.64
N ALA A 533 23.69 1.63 -5.26
CA ALA A 533 25.02 2.14 -4.91
C ALA A 533 25.07 2.63 -3.46
N GLN A 534 24.06 3.38 -3.01
CA GLN A 534 24.00 3.90 -1.65
C GLN A 534 23.74 2.80 -0.61
N LEU A 535 22.83 1.86 -0.89
CA LEU A 535 22.56 0.72 -0.01
C LEU A 535 23.80 -0.14 0.19
N LYS A 536 24.61 -0.32 -0.85
CA LYS A 536 25.90 -1.03 -0.74
C LYS A 536 26.91 -0.23 0.07
N ALA A 537 26.98 1.09 -0.12
CA ALA A 537 27.88 1.96 0.64
C ALA A 537 27.57 1.94 2.15
N ASP A 538 26.29 1.86 2.52
CA ASP A 538 25.85 1.79 3.93
C ASP A 538 25.76 0.35 4.48
N ASN A 539 26.12 -0.68 3.69
CA ASN A 539 25.96 -2.11 4.04
C ASN A 539 24.50 -2.52 4.40
N VAL A 540 23.54 -1.91 3.73
CA VAL A 540 22.09 -2.15 3.88
C VAL A 540 21.56 -3.07 2.77
N PHE A 541 22.29 -3.21 1.66
CA PHE A 541 21.84 -3.97 0.48
C PHE A 541 21.49 -5.44 0.78
N ASP A 542 22.24 -6.07 1.69
CA ASP A 542 22.02 -7.47 2.06
C ASP A 542 20.76 -7.68 2.92
N LEU A 543 20.18 -6.62 3.51
CA LEU A 543 18.88 -6.73 4.19
C LEU A 543 17.78 -7.22 3.24
N ILE A 544 17.92 -6.95 1.94
CA ILE A 544 16.94 -7.29 0.90
C ILE A 544 17.16 -8.72 0.37
N HIS A 545 18.41 -9.21 0.37
CA HIS A 545 18.82 -10.42 -0.36
C HIS A 545 19.47 -11.52 0.52
N ASN A 546 19.62 -11.36 1.84
CA ASN A 546 20.37 -12.32 2.67
C ASN A 546 19.60 -13.65 2.96
N PRO A 547 20.06 -14.80 2.43
CA PRO A 547 19.41 -16.09 2.62
C PRO A 547 19.53 -16.64 4.06
N GLU A 548 20.38 -16.11 4.94
CA GLU A 548 20.67 -16.65 6.28
C GLU A 548 19.87 -16.01 7.45
N LYS A 549 19.13 -14.91 7.22
CA LYS A 549 18.34 -14.24 8.28
C LYS A 549 17.08 -15.05 8.69
N PRO A 550 16.76 -15.26 9.98
CA PRO A 550 15.52 -15.93 10.38
C PRO A 550 14.28 -15.13 9.94
N GLU A 551 13.18 -15.81 9.59
CA GLU A 551 11.92 -15.14 9.24
C GLU A 551 11.45 -14.26 10.42
N PRO A 552 11.00 -13.02 10.18
CA PRO A 552 10.33 -12.25 11.22
C PRO A 552 9.07 -13.02 11.67
N VAL A 553 8.76 -12.92 12.96
CA VAL A 553 7.54 -13.52 13.51
C VAL A 553 6.35 -12.95 12.75
N LYS A 554 5.55 -13.83 12.11
CA LYS A 554 4.32 -13.41 11.43
C LYS A 554 3.38 -12.77 12.46
N VAL A 555 3.24 -11.46 12.39
CA VAL A 555 2.18 -10.74 13.10
C VAL A 555 0.92 -10.88 12.25
N GLU A 556 -0.16 -11.39 12.83
CA GLU A 556 -1.44 -11.45 12.12
C GLU A 556 -1.87 -10.02 11.75
N PRO A 557 -2.26 -9.77 10.50
CA PRO A 557 -2.72 -8.45 10.10
C PRO A 557 -3.96 -8.04 10.89
N ALA A 558 -4.07 -6.77 11.24
CA ALA A 558 -5.29 -6.24 11.83
C ALA A 558 -6.48 -6.49 10.87
N PRO A 559 -7.63 -6.99 11.35
CA PRO A 559 -8.79 -7.19 10.51
C PRO A 559 -9.24 -5.86 9.91
N LEU A 560 -9.34 -5.80 8.59
CA LEU A 560 -9.81 -4.63 7.86
C LEU A 560 -11.28 -4.36 8.24
N GLU A 561 -11.60 -3.10 8.56
CA GLU A 561 -13.00 -2.68 8.48
C GLU A 561 -13.51 -2.91 7.05
N PRO A 562 -14.79 -3.31 6.86
CA PRO A 562 -15.37 -3.43 5.55
C PRO A 562 -15.17 -2.10 4.82
N LYS A 563 -14.55 -2.13 3.63
CA LYS A 563 -14.50 -0.95 2.74
C LYS A 563 -15.92 -0.40 2.67
N HIS A 564 -16.14 0.80 3.20
CA HIS A 564 -17.31 1.58 2.81
C HIS A 564 -17.15 1.78 1.32
N ALA A 565 -17.92 1.01 0.54
CA ALA A 565 -17.97 1.19 -0.90
C ALA A 565 -18.17 2.69 -1.14
N TYR A 566 -17.18 3.34 -1.76
CA TYR A 566 -17.43 4.63 -2.37
C TYR A 566 -18.69 4.43 -3.20
N LYS A 567 -19.78 5.10 -2.83
CA LYS A 567 -20.93 5.22 -3.71
C LYS A 567 -20.39 5.92 -4.95
N ASN A 568 -20.11 5.13 -5.98
CA ASN A 568 -19.71 5.59 -7.30
C ASN A 568 -20.56 6.80 -7.67
N ALA A 569 -19.94 7.98 -7.78
CA ALA A 569 -20.57 9.08 -8.51
C ALA A 569 -20.76 8.73 -10.00
N ALA A 570 -20.01 7.74 -10.50
CA ALA A 570 -20.02 7.32 -11.90
C ALA A 570 -21.13 6.30 -12.28
N ASN A 571 -21.84 5.70 -11.31
CA ASN A 571 -22.86 4.66 -11.61
C ASN A 571 -24.26 4.97 -11.04
N ASP A 572 -24.53 6.23 -10.69
CA ASP A 572 -25.91 6.66 -10.46
C ASP A 572 -26.57 6.99 -11.80
N SER A 573 -27.25 6.00 -12.39
CA SER A 573 -28.03 6.15 -13.63
C SER A 573 -29.16 7.19 -13.52
N THR A 574 -29.35 7.82 -12.36
CA THR A 574 -30.34 8.86 -12.13
C THR A 574 -29.80 10.31 -12.14
N LYS A 575 -28.47 10.52 -12.24
CA LYS A 575 -27.86 11.88 -12.30
C LYS A 575 -27.56 12.43 -13.70
N TYR A 576 -27.71 11.63 -14.76
CA TYR A 576 -27.62 12.13 -16.13
C TYR A 576 -28.95 12.72 -16.62
N LYS A 577 -29.35 13.86 -16.05
CA LYS A 577 -30.24 14.79 -16.75
C LYS A 577 -29.43 16.01 -17.14
N SER A 578 -29.09 16.06 -18.43
CA SER A 578 -28.66 17.24 -19.16
C SER A 578 -29.34 18.51 -18.62
N THR A 579 -28.58 19.39 -17.99
CA THR A 579 -28.97 20.79 -17.82
C THR A 579 -28.38 21.62 -18.95
N THR A 580 -28.72 21.27 -20.19
CA THR A 580 -28.76 22.27 -21.27
C THR A 580 -30.22 22.59 -21.53
N ASN A 581 -30.70 23.66 -20.90
CA ASN A 581 -31.91 24.34 -21.37
C ASN A 581 -31.46 25.57 -22.18
N PRO A 582 -31.98 25.76 -23.41
CA PRO A 582 -31.47 26.73 -24.37
C PRO A 582 -31.99 28.13 -24.04
N MET A 583 -31.10 29.07 -23.71
CA MET A 583 -31.42 30.49 -23.87
C MET A 583 -30.92 30.97 -25.22
N ARG A 584 -31.83 31.01 -26.19
CA ARG A 584 -31.70 31.83 -27.39
C ARG A 584 -32.68 33.00 -27.27
N ASN A 585 -32.12 34.20 -27.43
CA ASN A 585 -32.75 35.49 -27.75
C ASN A 585 -33.48 36.24 -26.64
N LEU A 586 -32.90 37.39 -26.27
CA LEU A 586 -33.52 38.71 -26.50
C LEU A 586 -32.48 39.83 -26.31
N ILE A 587 -32.23 40.53 -27.43
CA ILE A 587 -31.55 41.83 -27.65
C ILE A 587 -30.02 41.84 -27.57
#